data_AF-A0A7I9UX39-F1
#
_entry.id   AF-A0A7I9UX39-F1
#
_cell.length_a   1.000
_cell.length_b   1.000
_cell.length_c   1.000
_cell.angle_alpha   90.00
_cell.angle_beta   90.00
_cell.angle_gamma   90.00
#
_symmetry.space_group_name_H-M   'P 1'
#
loop_
_entity.id
_entity.type
_entity.pdbx_description
1 polymer ?
#
loop_
_entity_poly.entity_id
_entity_poly.type
_entity_poly.pdbx_seq_one_letter_code
_entity_poly.pdbx_strand_id
1 'polypeptide(L)'
;MISADYFADAVKGTKANPGYGYTFWTNAGDRYGNTSVSSPQFFNRRVWEGLPRDAFAMSGALGQLVVVVPSFDIVIVRTGLPPLSSGVSDIFASSSNLDLKEFFQRVIESATDKKNPAHVDFAKRRARKSPPSDMTTMIKGLPTIVDAPNLIGIMTGTGRFGGAGCNFAVCAGVAAPEALGDFMAGAMAQISALR
;
A
#
# COMPACT_ATOMS: atom_id res chain seq x y z
N MET A 1 19.63 8.71 -15.84
CA MET A 1 18.20 9.07 -15.65
C MET A 1 17.37 8.33 -16.69
N ILE A 2 16.08 8.07 -16.40
CA ILE A 2 15.16 7.37 -17.32
C ILE A 2 14.55 8.33 -18.34
N SER A 3 14.06 7.84 -19.49
CA SER A 3 13.40 8.69 -20.49
C SER A 3 11.97 9.06 -20.08
N ALA A 4 11.51 10.24 -20.52
CA ALA A 4 10.16 10.71 -20.27
C ALA A 4 9.10 9.78 -20.90
N ASP A 5 9.35 9.30 -22.13
CA ASP A 5 8.44 8.40 -22.83
C ASP A 5 8.29 7.06 -22.09
N TYR A 6 9.41 6.48 -21.64
CA TYR A 6 9.37 5.26 -20.83
C TYR A 6 8.58 5.47 -19.54
N PHE A 7 8.75 6.63 -18.90
CA PHE A 7 8.02 6.92 -17.67
C PHE A 7 6.53 7.13 -17.91
N ALA A 8 6.15 7.82 -18.98
CA ALA A 8 4.77 8.00 -19.39
C ALA A 8 4.08 6.64 -19.64
N ASP A 9 4.79 5.71 -20.29
CA ASP A 9 4.31 4.34 -20.47
C ASP A 9 4.25 3.57 -19.15
N ALA A 10 5.22 3.77 -18.25
CA ALA A 10 5.28 3.05 -16.97
C ALA A 10 4.11 3.37 -16.03
N VAL A 11 3.63 4.62 -16.04
CA VAL A 11 2.48 5.06 -15.21
C VAL A 11 1.13 4.93 -15.93
N LYS A 12 1.13 4.44 -17.17
CA LYS A 12 -0.09 4.22 -17.96
C LYS A 12 -0.76 2.90 -17.54
N GLY A 13 -2.05 2.97 -17.23
CA GLY A 13 -2.84 1.80 -16.88
C GLY A 13 -2.93 0.79 -18.02
N THR A 14 -2.93 -0.49 -17.67
CA THR A 14 -3.07 -1.58 -18.65
C THR A 14 -4.55 -1.86 -18.98
N LYS A 15 -4.81 -2.56 -20.10
CA LYS A 15 -6.17 -3.01 -20.46
C LYS A 15 -6.76 -3.94 -19.39
N ALA A 16 -5.93 -4.82 -18.82
CA ALA A 16 -6.34 -5.77 -17.79
C ALA A 16 -6.67 -5.07 -16.48
N ASN A 17 -5.80 -4.13 -16.05
CA ASN A 17 -5.95 -3.37 -14.82
C ASN A 17 -5.70 -1.88 -15.10
N PRO A 18 -6.74 -1.08 -15.43
CA PRO A 18 -6.57 0.34 -15.75
C PRO A 18 -5.96 1.18 -14.62
N GLY A 19 -6.01 0.70 -13.37
CA GLY A 19 -5.34 1.33 -12.22
C GLY A 19 -3.91 0.86 -11.97
N TYR A 20 -3.31 0.08 -12.87
CA TYR A 20 -1.96 -0.46 -12.70
C TYR A 20 -1.17 -0.46 -14.02
N GLY A 21 0.01 0.18 -14.00
CA GLY A 21 0.98 0.22 -15.11
C GLY A 21 2.06 -0.85 -14.97
N TYR A 22 3.30 -0.56 -15.38
CA TYR A 22 4.40 -1.55 -15.31
C TYR A 22 4.64 -2.01 -13.87
N THR A 23 4.85 -1.06 -12.96
CA THR A 23 5.03 -1.29 -11.52
C THR A 23 4.39 -0.21 -10.66
N PHE A 24 3.57 0.65 -11.28
CA PHE A 24 2.95 1.80 -10.65
C PHE A 24 1.44 1.58 -10.53
N TRP A 25 0.91 1.86 -9.34
CA TRP A 25 -0.50 2.15 -9.17
C TRP A 25 -0.78 3.51 -9.80
N THR A 26 -1.74 3.57 -10.72
CA THR A 26 -2.07 4.82 -11.43
C THR A 26 -3.51 5.23 -11.15
N ASN A 27 -3.71 6.53 -10.94
CA ASN A 27 -5.02 7.10 -10.70
C ASN A 27 -5.78 7.47 -11.99
N ALA A 28 -5.16 7.20 -13.14
CA ALA A 28 -5.74 7.48 -14.46
C ALA A 28 -6.93 6.57 -14.78
N GLY A 29 -6.91 5.33 -14.30
CA GLY A 29 -7.96 4.34 -14.55
C GLY A 29 -9.22 4.52 -13.70
N ASP A 30 -10.38 4.29 -14.31
CA ASP A 30 -11.68 4.34 -13.63
C ASP A 30 -12.04 3.09 -12.84
N ARG A 31 -11.21 2.04 -12.96
CA ARG A 31 -11.35 0.78 -12.24
C ARG A 31 -9.99 0.19 -11.94
N TYR A 32 -9.88 -0.62 -10.89
CA TYR A 32 -8.66 -1.36 -10.58
C TYR A 32 -8.94 -2.70 -9.91
N GLY A 33 -8.04 -3.64 -10.13
CA GLY A 33 -7.89 -4.83 -9.30
C GLY A 33 -6.81 -4.58 -8.25
N ASN A 34 -7.08 -4.86 -6.98
CA ASN A 34 -6.09 -4.74 -5.90
C ASN A 34 -5.28 -6.04 -5.72
N THR A 35 -4.26 -5.98 -4.88
CA THR A 35 -3.38 -7.11 -4.53
C THR A 35 -3.70 -7.65 -3.12
N SER A 36 -4.98 -7.74 -2.74
CA SER A 36 -5.34 -8.30 -1.43
C SER A 36 -4.86 -9.74 -1.28
N VAL A 37 -4.37 -10.09 -0.10
CA VAL A 37 -3.62 -11.34 0.18
C VAL A 37 -4.49 -12.60 0.17
N SER A 38 -5.81 -12.46 0.33
CA SER A 38 -6.76 -13.60 0.29
C SER A 38 -7.39 -13.81 -1.09
N SER A 39 -7.75 -12.73 -1.78
CA SER A 39 -8.27 -12.78 -3.15
C SER A 39 -8.19 -11.40 -3.81
N PRO A 40 -7.94 -11.33 -5.13
CA PRO A 40 -8.02 -10.06 -5.86
C PRO A 40 -9.42 -9.47 -5.76
N GLN A 41 -9.51 -8.21 -5.32
CA GLN A 41 -10.75 -7.44 -5.31
C GLN A 41 -10.74 -6.42 -6.44
N PHE A 42 -11.87 -6.30 -7.13
CA PHE A 42 -12.06 -5.34 -8.21
C PHE A 42 -12.97 -4.21 -7.76
N PHE A 43 -12.57 -2.98 -8.11
CA PHE A 43 -13.31 -1.78 -7.76
C PHE A 43 -13.58 -0.94 -9.00
N ASN A 44 -14.83 -0.50 -9.15
CA ASN A 44 -15.26 0.45 -10.18
C ASN A 44 -15.09 1.89 -9.66
N ARG A 45 -13.86 2.25 -9.33
CA ARG A 45 -13.42 3.61 -8.97
C ARG A 45 -11.90 3.70 -9.14
N ARG A 46 -11.37 4.92 -9.03
CA ARG A 46 -9.93 5.18 -9.04
C ARG A 46 -9.22 4.56 -7.83
N VAL A 47 -7.93 4.26 -7.96
CA VAL A 47 -7.11 3.67 -6.88
C VAL A 47 -7.06 4.61 -5.66
N TRP A 48 -6.68 5.87 -5.90
CA TRP A 48 -6.52 6.93 -4.91
C TRP A 48 -7.61 7.98 -5.10
N GLU A 49 -8.82 7.64 -4.65
CA GLU A 49 -9.90 8.63 -4.51
C GLU A 49 -9.42 9.84 -3.70
N GLY A 50 -9.85 11.04 -4.08
CA GLY A 50 -9.34 12.27 -3.47
C GLY A 50 -8.08 12.84 -4.12
N LEU A 51 -7.37 12.06 -4.95
CA LEU A 51 -6.24 12.55 -5.73
C LEU A 51 -6.60 12.80 -7.21
N PRO A 52 -5.92 13.75 -7.89
CA PRO A 52 -6.01 13.96 -9.34
C PRO A 52 -5.72 12.70 -10.18
N ARG A 53 -6.14 12.70 -11.45
CA ARG A 53 -5.97 11.54 -12.36
C ARG A 53 -4.53 11.26 -12.76
N ASP A 54 -3.68 12.28 -12.72
CA ASP A 54 -2.26 12.17 -13.02
C ASP A 54 -1.45 11.67 -11.81
N ALA A 55 -2.10 11.44 -10.66
CA ALA A 55 -1.42 10.82 -9.52
C ALA A 55 -1.05 9.37 -9.80
N PHE A 56 0.12 8.96 -9.34
CA PHE A 56 0.57 7.58 -9.38
C PHE A 56 1.40 7.25 -8.14
N ALA A 57 1.52 5.98 -7.81
CA ALA A 57 2.18 5.55 -6.60
C ALA A 57 2.86 4.18 -6.73
N MET A 58 3.86 3.97 -5.89
CA MET A 58 4.37 2.64 -5.57
C MET A 58 3.87 2.29 -4.16
N SER A 59 3.31 1.10 -4.00
CA SER A 59 2.82 0.60 -2.71
C SER A 59 3.52 -0.71 -2.40
N GLY A 60 4.19 -0.76 -1.27
CA GLY A 60 4.75 -1.97 -0.67
C GLY A 60 3.90 -2.48 0.48
N ALA A 61 4.24 -3.69 0.93
CA ALA A 61 3.70 -4.25 2.17
C ALA A 61 4.07 -3.38 3.37
N LEU A 62 3.32 -3.49 4.45
CA LEU A 62 3.51 -2.71 5.69
C LEU A 62 3.43 -1.20 5.43
N GLY A 63 2.55 -0.81 4.50
CA GLY A 63 2.19 0.58 4.25
C GLY A 63 3.32 1.47 3.74
N GLN A 64 4.31 0.91 3.07
CA GLN A 64 5.37 1.68 2.41
C GLN A 64 4.83 2.30 1.11
N LEU A 65 4.83 3.62 0.99
CA LEU A 65 4.16 4.33 -0.08
C LEU A 65 5.02 5.50 -0.58
N VAL A 66 5.16 5.58 -1.90
CA VAL A 66 5.65 6.78 -2.59
C VAL A 66 4.54 7.20 -3.54
N VAL A 67 3.94 8.36 -3.31
CA VAL A 67 2.85 8.92 -4.11
C VAL A 67 3.35 10.19 -4.77
N VAL A 68 3.17 10.30 -6.09
CA VAL A 68 3.53 11.48 -6.87
C VAL A 68 2.25 12.09 -7.43
N VAL A 69 2.10 13.41 -7.28
CA VAL A 69 0.94 14.17 -7.77
C VAL A 69 1.46 15.34 -8.61
N PRO A 70 1.72 15.12 -9.93
CA PRO A 70 2.37 16.11 -10.79
C PRO A 70 1.62 17.45 -10.86
N SER A 71 0.30 17.43 -10.99
CA SER A 71 -0.56 18.62 -11.04
C SER A 71 -0.45 19.50 -9.79
N PHE A 72 -0.02 18.92 -8.66
CA PHE A 72 0.19 19.61 -7.40
C PHE A 72 1.67 19.92 -7.12
N ASP A 73 2.60 19.39 -7.92
CA ASP A 73 4.05 19.45 -7.69
C ASP A 73 4.43 18.87 -6.31
N ILE A 74 3.83 17.72 -5.97
CA ILE A 74 4.00 17.08 -4.66
C ILE A 74 4.45 15.62 -4.82
N VAL A 75 5.41 15.24 -3.97
CA VAL A 75 5.78 13.85 -3.70
C VAL A 75 5.55 13.55 -2.22
N ILE A 76 4.77 12.53 -1.92
CA ILE A 76 4.49 12.06 -0.55
C ILE A 76 5.21 10.73 -0.35
N VAL A 77 6.16 10.70 0.59
CA VAL A 77 6.80 9.46 1.03
C VAL A 77 6.24 9.11 2.40
N ARG A 78 5.66 7.92 2.51
CA ARG A 78 5.05 7.42 3.73
C ARG A 78 5.60 6.05 4.06
N THR A 79 6.22 5.96 5.22
CA THR A 79 6.78 4.72 5.77
C THR A 79 6.12 4.41 7.11
N GLY A 80 6.00 3.13 7.43
CA GLY A 80 5.53 2.66 8.74
C GLY A 80 4.20 1.91 8.66
N LEU A 81 3.76 1.32 9.77
CA LEU A 81 2.57 0.47 9.77
C LEU A 81 1.29 1.28 9.45
N PRO A 82 0.46 0.83 8.48
CA PRO A 82 -0.78 1.52 8.17
C PRO A 82 -1.74 1.48 9.36
N PRO A 83 -2.66 2.45 9.47
CA PRO A 83 -3.68 2.41 10.52
C PRO A 83 -4.46 1.08 10.44
N LEU A 84 -4.59 0.42 11.59
CA LEU A 84 -5.19 -0.92 11.72
C LEU A 84 -6.72 -0.93 11.48
N SER A 85 -7.32 0.25 11.31
CA SER A 85 -8.75 0.52 11.17
C SER A 85 -9.43 -0.16 9.98
N SER A 86 -8.66 -0.67 9.01
CA SER A 86 -9.19 -1.10 7.71
C SER A 86 -9.08 -2.62 7.44
N GLY A 87 -8.44 -3.39 8.35
CA GLY A 87 -8.34 -4.85 8.30
C GLY A 87 -6.98 -5.40 7.83
N VAL A 88 -6.76 -6.71 8.00
CA VAL A 88 -5.44 -7.38 7.75
C VAL A 88 -4.94 -7.18 6.32
N SER A 89 -5.82 -7.19 5.33
CA SER A 89 -5.43 -7.00 3.93
C SER A 89 -4.80 -5.63 3.66
N ASP A 90 -5.15 -4.60 4.43
CA ASP A 90 -4.60 -3.24 4.27
C ASP A 90 -3.20 -3.08 4.87
N ILE A 91 -2.79 -4.00 5.75
CA ILE A 91 -1.41 -4.10 6.23
C ILE A 91 -0.48 -4.47 5.06
N PHE A 92 -0.93 -5.37 4.19
CA PHE A 92 -0.13 -5.87 3.07
C PHE A 92 -0.37 -5.12 1.76
N ALA A 93 -1.57 -4.57 1.55
CA ALA A 93 -1.94 -3.86 0.34
C ALA A 93 -2.47 -2.46 0.66
N SER A 94 -1.58 -1.49 0.76
CA SER A 94 -1.90 -0.14 1.25
C SER A 94 -2.91 0.65 0.36
N SER A 95 -2.99 0.28 -0.92
CA SER A 95 -3.94 0.85 -1.91
C SER A 95 -5.43 0.69 -1.59
N SER A 96 -5.81 -0.24 -0.70
CA SER A 96 -7.22 -0.42 -0.28
C SER A 96 -7.62 0.37 0.96
N ASN A 97 -6.66 0.89 1.73
CA ASN A 97 -6.89 1.61 2.97
C ASN A 97 -7.55 2.98 2.70
N LEU A 98 -8.69 3.23 3.36
CA LEU A 98 -9.45 4.47 3.15
C LEU A 98 -8.81 5.68 3.86
N ASP A 99 -8.26 5.46 5.05
CA ASP A 99 -7.66 6.53 5.85
C ASP A 99 -6.41 7.10 5.16
N LEU A 100 -5.64 6.26 4.47
CA LEU A 100 -4.51 6.73 3.67
C LEU A 100 -4.94 7.59 2.47
N LYS A 101 -6.08 7.29 1.85
CA LYS A 101 -6.64 8.11 0.75
C LYS A 101 -7.06 9.49 1.25
N GLU A 102 -7.74 9.52 2.40
CA GLU A 102 -8.09 10.78 3.05
C GLU A 102 -6.85 11.57 3.47
N PHE A 103 -5.86 10.91 4.06
CA PHE A 103 -4.59 11.53 4.43
C PHE A 103 -3.92 12.19 3.22
N PHE A 104 -3.78 11.49 2.09
CA PHE A 104 -3.16 12.07 0.90
C PHE A 104 -3.95 13.24 0.33
N GLN A 105 -5.28 13.15 0.30
CA GLN A 105 -6.13 14.29 -0.09
C GLN A 105 -5.87 15.50 0.81
N ARG A 106 -5.87 15.31 2.13
CA ARG A 106 -5.62 16.39 3.10
C ARG A 106 -4.23 17.00 2.93
N VAL A 107 -3.21 16.18 2.69
CA VAL A 107 -1.84 16.66 2.45
C VAL A 107 -1.81 17.57 1.24
N ILE A 108 -2.33 17.14 0.08
CA ILE A 108 -2.29 17.97 -1.14
C ILE A 108 -3.15 19.23 -1.02
N GLU A 109 -4.26 19.17 -0.27
CA GLU A 109 -5.14 20.31 -0.04
C GLU A 109 -4.58 21.30 1.00
N SER A 110 -3.72 20.84 1.91
CA SER A 110 -3.06 21.71 2.90
C SER A 110 -1.74 22.30 2.42
N ALA A 111 -1.05 21.61 1.51
CA ALA A 111 0.29 21.99 1.08
C ALA A 111 0.28 23.05 -0.03
N THR A 112 -0.86 23.27 -0.68
CA THR A 112 -1.00 24.25 -1.76
C THR A 112 -2.40 24.85 -1.80
N ASP A 113 -2.50 26.10 -2.23
CA ASP A 113 -3.77 26.80 -2.47
C ASP A 113 -4.48 26.33 -3.76
N LYS A 114 -3.87 25.40 -4.52
CA LYS A 114 -4.50 24.81 -5.70
C LYS A 114 -5.77 24.05 -5.29
N LYS A 115 -6.90 24.42 -5.89
CA LYS A 115 -8.16 23.68 -5.71
C LYS A 115 -8.02 22.26 -6.24
N ASN A 116 -8.35 21.28 -5.42
CA ASN A 116 -8.42 19.87 -5.80
C ASN A 116 -9.74 19.53 -6.51
N PRO A 117 -9.75 19.31 -7.83
CA PRO A 117 -10.98 18.93 -8.55
C PRO A 117 -11.41 17.50 -8.25
N ALA A 118 -10.53 16.69 -7.64
CA ALA A 118 -10.79 15.30 -7.31
C ALA A 118 -11.24 15.09 -5.86
N HIS A 119 -11.50 16.17 -5.11
CA HIS A 119 -11.91 16.14 -3.71
C HIS A 119 -13.08 15.17 -3.46
N VAL A 120 -12.95 14.38 -2.41
CA VAL A 120 -13.96 13.43 -1.93
C VAL A 120 -14.28 13.72 -0.47
N ASP A 121 -15.57 13.72 -0.15
CA ASP A 121 -16.06 13.76 1.24
C ASP A 121 -15.91 12.38 1.89
N PHE A 122 -14.78 12.17 2.58
CA PHE A 122 -14.48 10.91 3.24
C PHE A 122 -15.33 10.64 4.49
N ALA A 123 -15.91 11.68 5.11
CA ALA A 123 -16.83 11.49 6.23
C ALA A 123 -18.10 10.76 5.77
N LYS A 124 -18.65 11.15 4.61
CA LYS A 124 -19.78 10.43 3.99
C LYS A 124 -19.38 9.02 3.53
N ARG A 125 -18.15 8.82 3.05
CA ARG A 125 -17.64 7.49 2.67
C ARG A 125 -17.59 6.54 3.86
N ARG A 126 -17.11 7.01 5.03
CA ARG A 126 -17.04 6.22 6.27
C ARG A 126 -18.43 5.85 6.77
N ALA A 127 -19.39 6.77 6.75
CA ALA A 127 -20.78 6.49 7.13
C ALA A 127 -21.46 5.39 6.29
N ARG A 128 -20.98 5.16 5.05
CA ARG A 128 -21.54 4.17 4.12
C ARG A 128 -20.92 2.77 4.24
N LYS A 129 -19.81 2.60 4.97
CA LYS A 129 -19.15 1.31 5.23
C LYS A 129 -19.09 1.04 6.74
N SER A 130 -19.98 0.20 7.26
CA SER A 130 -19.98 -0.34 8.63
C SER A 130 -18.74 -1.23 8.92
N PRO A 131 -18.62 -1.81 10.14
CA PRO A 131 -18.37 -1.23 11.47
C PRO A 131 -16.84 -1.10 11.72
N PRO A 132 -16.36 -0.62 12.89
CA PRO A 132 -14.92 -0.55 13.18
C PRO A 132 -14.31 -1.94 13.08
N SER A 133 -13.28 -2.13 12.26
CA SER A 133 -12.46 -3.33 12.40
C SER A 133 -11.62 -3.15 13.67
N ASP A 134 -12.07 -3.76 14.76
CA ASP A 134 -11.28 -3.80 15.99
C ASP A 134 -10.13 -4.81 15.84
N MET A 135 -9.16 -4.72 16.75
CA MET A 135 -8.01 -5.64 16.79
C MET A 135 -8.43 -7.11 16.91
N THR A 136 -9.61 -7.40 17.47
CA THR A 136 -10.16 -8.75 17.60
C THR A 136 -10.57 -9.33 16.24
N THR A 137 -11.12 -8.50 15.35
CA THR A 137 -11.49 -8.88 13.98
C THR A 137 -10.26 -9.19 13.13
N MET A 138 -9.16 -8.47 13.38
CA MET A 138 -7.84 -8.74 12.80
C MET A 138 -7.27 -10.09 13.24
N ILE A 139 -7.23 -10.34 14.56
CA ILE A 139 -6.70 -11.60 15.13
C ILE A 139 -7.51 -12.81 14.64
N LYS A 140 -8.84 -12.68 14.52
CA LYS A 140 -9.71 -13.74 13.99
C LYS A 140 -9.52 -13.99 12.49
N GLY A 141 -9.04 -13.01 11.73
CA GLY A 141 -8.75 -13.13 10.30
C GLY A 141 -7.34 -13.63 9.97
N LEU A 142 -6.39 -13.57 10.92
CA LEU A 142 -5.03 -14.06 10.72
C LEU A 142 -4.98 -15.56 10.31
N PRO A 143 -5.74 -16.48 10.92
CA PRO A 143 -5.70 -17.90 10.55
C PRO A 143 -6.33 -18.20 9.18
N THR A 144 -7.25 -17.36 8.70
CA THR A 144 -7.98 -17.59 7.44
C THR A 144 -7.24 -17.05 6.21
N ILE A 145 -6.16 -16.28 6.42
CA ILE A 145 -5.41 -15.60 5.35
C ILE A 145 -4.03 -16.26 5.12
N VAL A 146 -3.58 -17.14 6.01
CA VAL A 146 -2.15 -17.40 6.13
C VAL A 146 -1.83 -18.89 6.19
N ASP A 147 -1.31 -19.44 5.09
CA ASP A 147 -0.29 -20.47 5.17
C ASP A 147 0.94 -19.80 5.81
N ALA A 148 1.08 -19.93 7.13
CA ALA A 148 2.11 -19.28 7.93
C ALA A 148 3.53 -19.49 7.36
N PRO A 149 3.91 -20.71 6.94
CA PRO A 149 5.14 -20.94 6.17
C PRO A 149 5.29 -20.05 4.92
N ASN A 150 4.25 -19.93 4.09
CA ASN A 150 4.31 -19.11 2.88
C ASN A 150 4.40 -17.62 3.17
N LEU A 151 3.67 -17.11 4.17
CA LEU A 151 3.78 -15.71 4.57
C LEU A 151 5.17 -15.39 5.10
N ILE A 152 5.72 -16.24 5.96
CA ILE A 152 7.10 -16.09 6.43
C ILE A 152 8.04 -16.07 5.22
N GLY A 153 7.91 -17.03 4.30
CA GLY A 153 8.74 -17.09 3.10
C GLY A 153 8.62 -15.88 2.17
N ILE A 154 7.45 -15.24 2.08
CA ILE A 154 7.24 -13.99 1.34
C ILE A 154 7.91 -12.82 2.07
N MET A 155 7.73 -12.72 3.39
CA MET A 155 8.24 -11.61 4.19
C MET A 155 9.75 -11.63 4.34
N THR A 156 10.35 -12.82 4.46
CA THR A 156 11.80 -12.98 4.64
C THR A 156 12.54 -13.25 3.33
N GLY A 157 11.82 -13.48 2.23
CA GLY A 157 12.40 -13.93 0.97
C GLY A 157 12.96 -15.36 1.04
N THR A 158 12.55 -16.18 2.02
CA THR A 158 12.92 -17.60 2.13
C THR A 158 11.92 -18.56 1.49
N GLY A 159 10.91 -18.03 0.76
CA GLY A 159 9.93 -18.84 0.05
C GLY A 159 10.54 -19.65 -1.10
N ARG A 160 9.73 -20.49 -1.76
CA ARG A 160 10.17 -21.38 -2.86
C ARG A 160 10.86 -20.67 -4.06
N PHE A 161 10.71 -19.35 -4.16
CA PHE A 161 11.32 -18.51 -5.20
C PHE A 161 12.37 -17.54 -4.64
N GLY A 162 12.74 -17.68 -3.37
CA GLY A 162 13.78 -16.90 -2.73
C GLY A 162 15.15 -17.14 -3.36
N GLY A 163 15.95 -16.08 -3.50
CA GLY A 163 17.31 -16.20 -4.01
C GLY A 163 18.17 -17.06 -3.10
N ALA A 164 18.91 -18.01 -3.67
CA ALA A 164 19.77 -18.94 -2.93
C ALA A 164 21.01 -18.28 -2.29
N GLY A 165 21.31 -17.03 -2.64
CA GLY A 165 22.48 -16.29 -2.15
C GLY A 165 22.22 -15.61 -0.80
N CYS A 166 21.43 -14.54 -0.81
CA CYS A 166 21.09 -13.79 0.39
C CYS A 166 19.62 -13.36 0.38
N ASN A 167 18.98 -13.51 1.54
CA ASN A 167 17.63 -13.05 1.84
C ASN A 167 17.62 -12.46 3.26
N PHE A 168 16.43 -12.10 3.75
CA PHE A 168 16.26 -11.39 5.02
C PHE A 168 16.65 -12.23 6.25
N ALA A 169 16.65 -13.56 6.12
CA ALA A 169 16.92 -14.48 7.21
C ALA A 169 18.27 -15.23 7.07
N VAL A 170 18.78 -15.38 5.85
CA VAL A 170 19.98 -16.18 5.54
C VAL A 170 20.78 -15.52 4.42
N CYS A 171 22.10 -15.42 4.60
CA CYS A 171 23.03 -14.96 3.57
C CYS A 171 24.26 -15.87 3.55
N ALA A 172 24.59 -16.43 2.38
CA ALA A 172 25.68 -17.39 2.21
C ALA A 172 25.63 -18.60 3.18
N GLY A 173 24.42 -19.07 3.50
CA GLY A 173 24.22 -20.20 4.44
C GLY A 173 24.34 -19.85 5.92
N VAL A 174 24.62 -18.59 6.25
CA VAL A 174 24.68 -18.09 7.64
C VAL A 174 23.35 -17.41 7.97
N ALA A 175 22.78 -17.72 9.13
CA ALA A 175 21.60 -17.02 9.64
C ALA A 175 21.94 -15.53 9.86
N ALA A 176 21.02 -14.64 9.47
CA ALA A 176 21.11 -13.20 9.67
C ALA A 176 20.09 -12.73 10.74
N PRO A 177 20.20 -13.19 12.00
CA PRO A 177 19.21 -12.92 13.05
C PRO A 177 19.14 -11.44 13.44
N GLU A 178 20.19 -10.66 13.23
CA GLU A 178 20.24 -9.22 13.53
C GLU A 178 19.28 -8.42 12.65
N ALA A 179 19.28 -8.68 11.33
CA ALA A 179 18.37 -7.99 10.39
C ALA A 179 16.89 -8.28 10.71
N LEU A 180 16.58 -9.52 11.08
CA LEU A 180 15.23 -9.90 11.51
C LEU A 180 14.88 -9.28 12.87
N GLY A 181 15.83 -9.28 13.81
CA GLY A 181 15.68 -8.68 15.14
C GLY A 181 15.39 -7.18 15.07
N ASP A 182 16.19 -6.43 14.30
CA ASP A 182 16.04 -4.98 14.14
C ASP A 182 14.72 -4.60 13.48
N PHE A 183 14.29 -5.37 12.48
CA PHE A 183 13.00 -5.15 11.83
C PHE A 183 11.82 -5.45 12.76
N MET A 184 11.88 -6.56 13.49
CA MET A 184 10.83 -6.89 14.46
C MET A 184 10.78 -5.87 15.60
N ALA A 185 11.94 -5.41 16.09
CA ALA A 185 12.02 -4.35 17.08
C ALA A 185 11.44 -3.03 16.56
N GLY A 186 11.79 -2.64 15.32
CA GLY A 186 11.23 -1.45 14.66
C GLY A 186 9.72 -1.54 14.45
N ALA A 187 9.21 -2.70 14.03
CA ALA A 187 7.78 -2.94 13.88
C ALA A 187 7.05 -2.86 15.25
N MET A 188 7.60 -3.48 16.28
CA MET A 188 7.03 -3.46 17.64
C MET A 188 7.05 -2.06 18.26
N ALA A 189 8.11 -1.28 18.04
CA ALA A 189 8.18 0.11 18.46
C ALA A 189 7.05 0.94 17.81
N GLN A 190 6.80 0.74 16.51
CA GLN A 190 5.70 1.40 15.80
C GLN A 190 4.32 0.98 16.34
N ILE A 191 4.11 -0.31 16.64
CA ILE A 191 2.86 -0.80 17.25
C ILE A 191 2.65 -0.17 18.64
N SER A 192 3.71 -0.07 19.45
CA SER A 192 3.63 0.51 20.79
C SER A 192 3.28 2.01 20.78
N ALA A 193 3.66 2.73 19.73
CA ALA A 193 3.37 4.15 19.53
C ALA A 193 1.93 4.43 19.04
N LEU A 194 1.14 3.39 18.72
CA LEU A 194 -0.27 3.50 18.33
C LEU A 194 -1.24 3.38 19.53
N ARG A 195 -0.73 3.31 20.76
CA ARG A 195 -1.52 3.32 22.01
C ARG A 195 -1.63 4.71 22.62
#